data_AF-A0A9Q9MGZ6-F1
#
_entry.id   AF-A0A9Q9MGZ6-F1
#
_cell.length_a   1.000
_cell.length_b   1.000
_cell.length_c   1.000
_cell.angle_alpha   90.00
_cell.angle_beta   90.00
_cell.angle_gamma   90.00
#
_symmetry.space_group_name_H-M   'P 1'
#
loop_
_entity.id
_entity.type
_entity.pdbx_description
1 polymer ?
#
loop_
_entity_poly.entity_id
_entity_poly.type
_entity_poly.pdbx_seq_one_letter_code
_entity_poly.pdbx_strand_id
1 'polypeptide(L)'
;MAVAAVWLYEGLWCKVVAGSQRAILADVPLLPAALVTAALVTIGLAETALAGWILTGRHPRAAAVTQTVLLVAFNAGGLLFAGEHITEPGRMLTANAALLALAWLVAGAPRPATPGVAP
;
A
#
# COMPACT_ATOMS: atom_id res chain seq x y z
N MET A 1 -2.34 13.13 2.74
CA MET A 1 -3.71 12.81 2.29
C MET A 1 -3.73 11.98 1.02
N ALA A 2 -3.14 12.44 -0.09
CA ALA A 2 -3.07 11.66 -1.34
C ALA A 2 -2.53 10.23 -1.15
N VAL A 3 -1.44 10.07 -0.41
CA VAL A 3 -0.84 8.75 -0.12
C VAL A 3 -1.82 7.82 0.60
N ALA A 4 -2.53 8.30 1.62
CA ALA A 4 -3.53 7.49 2.33
C ALA A 4 -4.73 7.11 1.45
N ALA A 5 -5.14 7.99 0.54
CA ALA A 5 -6.23 7.71 -0.40
C ALA A 5 -5.90 6.53 -1.33
N VAL A 6 -4.64 6.41 -1.77
CA VAL A 6 -4.19 5.26 -2.58
C VAL A 6 -4.33 3.96 -1.80
N TRP A 7 -3.86 3.91 -0.55
CA TRP A 7 -3.99 2.72 0.30
C TRP A 7 -5.45 2.36 0.64
N LEU A 8 -6.33 3.36 0.80
CA LEU A 8 -7.77 3.13 0.97
C LEU A 8 -8.40 2.56 -0.30
N TYR A 9 -8.07 3.12 -1.46
CA TYR A 9 -8.61 2.64 -2.73
C TYR A 9 -8.16 1.20 -3.03
N GLU A 10 -6.86 0.94 -2.95
CA GLU A 10 -6.32 -0.41 -3.21
C GLU A 10 -6.80 -1.42 -2.17
N GLY A 11 -6.81 -1.05 -0.88
CA GLY A 11 -7.14 -1.97 0.20
C GLY A 11 -8.63 -2.20 0.37
N LEU A 12 -9.36 -1.12 0.65
CA LEU A 12 -10.77 -1.21 0.98
C LEU A 12 -11.61 -1.46 -0.27
N TRP A 13 -11.42 -0.66 -1.31
CA TRP A 13 -12.26 -0.77 -2.51
C TRP A 13 -11.88 -1.99 -3.36
N CYS A 14 -10.64 -2.06 -3.85
CA CYS A 14 -10.26 -3.11 -4.80
C CYS A 14 -10.22 -4.51 -4.17
N LYS A 15 -9.72 -4.66 -2.94
CA LYS A 15 -9.53 -5.99 -2.32
C LYS A 15 -10.69 -6.43 -1.43
N VAL A 16 -11.23 -5.55 -0.58
CA VAL A 16 -12.30 -5.93 0.36
C VAL A 16 -13.69 -5.85 -0.26
N VAL A 17 -14.02 -4.75 -0.94
CA VAL A 17 -15.38 -4.52 -1.48
C VAL A 17 -15.56 -5.16 -2.85
N ALA A 18 -14.67 -4.88 -3.80
CA ALA A 18 -14.82 -5.31 -5.19
C ALA A 18 -14.22 -6.70 -5.46
N GLY A 19 -13.23 -7.13 -4.67
CA GLY A 19 -12.52 -8.40 -4.87
C GLY A 19 -11.81 -8.52 -6.23
N SER A 20 -11.50 -7.40 -6.89
CA SER A 20 -11.07 -7.33 -8.28
C SER A 20 -9.70 -7.98 -8.55
N GLN A 21 -8.90 -8.17 -7.51
CA GLN A 21 -7.53 -8.71 -7.58
C GLN A 21 -7.45 -10.20 -7.17
N ARG A 22 -8.59 -10.90 -7.12
CA ARG A 22 -8.63 -12.33 -6.77
C ARG A 22 -7.82 -13.20 -7.73
N ALA A 23 -7.90 -12.94 -9.04
CA ALA A 23 -7.18 -13.72 -10.06
C ALA A 23 -5.66 -13.69 -9.84
N ILE A 24 -5.12 -12.50 -9.55
CA ILE A 24 -3.69 -12.30 -9.26
C ILE A 24 -3.22 -13.17 -8.08
N LEU A 25 -4.02 -13.28 -7.02
CA LEU A 25 -3.68 -14.14 -5.88
C LEU A 25 -3.86 -15.63 -6.17
N ALA A 26 -4.78 -15.99 -7.08
CA ALA A 26 -5.00 -17.38 -7.46
C ALA A 26 -3.79 -17.99 -8.19
N ASP A 27 -2.98 -17.16 -8.84
CA ASP A 27 -1.76 -17.57 -9.55
C ASP A 27 -0.51 -17.62 -8.65
N VAL A 28 -0.64 -17.23 -7.37
CA VAL A 28 0.48 -17.29 -6.42
C VAL A 28 0.81 -18.76 -6.12
N PRO A 29 2.03 -19.22 -6.42
CA PRO A 29 2.41 -20.60 -6.14
C PRO A 29 2.35 -20.87 -4.64
N LEU A 30 1.89 -22.07 -4.27
CA LEU A 30 1.73 -22.54 -2.88
C LEU A 30 0.57 -21.88 -2.10
N LEU A 31 -0.24 -20.99 -2.69
CA LEU A 31 -1.44 -20.48 -2.05
C LEU A 31 -2.64 -21.40 -2.36
N PRO A 32 -3.24 -22.09 -1.37
CA PRO A 32 -4.41 -22.93 -1.62
C PRO A 32 -5.58 -22.09 -2.12
N ALA A 33 -6.32 -22.59 -3.12
CA ALA A 33 -7.49 -21.89 -3.68
C ALA A 33 -8.53 -21.49 -2.62
N ALA A 34 -8.67 -22.30 -1.56
CA ALA A 34 -9.54 -22.03 -0.42
C ALA A 34 -9.12 -20.79 0.40
N LEU A 35 -7.83 -20.45 0.39
CA LEU A 35 -7.27 -19.31 1.12
C LEU A 35 -7.16 -18.03 0.29
N VAL A 36 -7.35 -18.09 -1.04
CA VAL A 36 -7.22 -16.92 -1.94
C VAL A 36 -8.11 -15.76 -1.49
N THR A 37 -9.39 -16.01 -1.15
CA THR A 37 -10.29 -14.94 -0.67
C THR A 37 -9.81 -14.38 0.67
N ALA A 38 -9.43 -15.26 1.59
CA ALA A 38 -9.03 -14.87 2.93
C ALA A 38 -7.75 -14.01 2.86
N ALA A 39 -6.75 -14.46 2.09
CA ALA A 39 -5.53 -13.72 1.85
C ALA A 39 -5.81 -12.35 1.21
N LEU A 40 -6.68 -12.28 0.20
CA LEU A 40 -7.06 -11.02 -0.45
C LEU A 40 -7.65 -10.02 0.55
N VAL A 41 -8.59 -10.47 1.37
CA VAL A 41 -9.25 -9.64 2.39
C VAL A 41 -8.25 -9.24 3.48
N THR A 42 -7.40 -10.15 3.95
CA THR A 42 -6.37 -9.84 4.95
C THR A 42 -5.41 -8.76 4.45
N ILE A 43 -4.96 -8.85 3.19
CA ILE A 43 -4.14 -7.82 2.57
C ILE A 43 -4.90 -6.49 2.51
N GLY A 44 -6.15 -6.51 2.01
CA GLY A 44 -6.96 -5.29 1.91
C GLY A 44 -7.22 -4.59 3.25
N LEU A 45 -7.41 -5.36 4.33
CA LEU A 45 -7.52 -4.83 5.69
C LEU A 45 -6.20 -4.24 6.19
N ALA A 46 -5.07 -4.88 5.93
CA ALA A 46 -3.75 -4.36 6.29
C ALA A 46 -3.44 -3.03 5.58
N GLU A 47 -3.77 -2.94 4.28
CA GLU A 47 -3.65 -1.70 3.49
C GLU A 47 -4.55 -0.58 4.03
N THR A 48 -5.79 -0.93 4.40
CA THR A 48 -6.73 0.02 5.01
C THR A 48 -6.24 0.52 6.36
N ALA A 49 -5.69 -0.37 7.19
CA ALA A 49 -5.10 0.00 8.48
C ALA A 49 -3.88 0.92 8.31
N LEU A 50 -3.04 0.65 7.29
CA LEU A 50 -1.91 1.50 6.94
C LEU A 50 -2.37 2.90 6.51
N ALA A 51 -3.46 3.01 5.74
CA ALA A 51 -4.04 4.29 5.40
C ALA A 51 -4.48 5.06 6.65
N GLY A 52 -5.17 4.37 7.58
CA GLY A 52 -5.53 4.92 8.88
C GLY A 52 -4.32 5.45 9.65
N TRP A 53 -3.23 4.67 9.70
CA TRP A 53 -1.98 5.08 10.34
C TRP A 53 -1.38 6.34 9.67
N ILE A 54 -1.33 6.40 8.35
CA ILE A 54 -0.84 7.58 7.61
C ILE A 54 -1.67 8.82 7.94
N LEU A 55 -3.00 8.70 8.04
CA LEU A 55 -3.89 9.80 8.39
C LEU A 55 -3.64 10.35 9.80
N THR A 56 -3.19 9.51 10.75
CA THR A 56 -2.84 9.98 12.09
C THR A 56 -1.58 10.85 12.14
N GLY A 57 -0.71 10.76 11.14
CA GLY A 57 0.60 11.42 11.12
C GLY A 57 1.59 10.93 12.18
N ARG A 58 1.28 9.87 12.94
CA ARG A 58 2.18 9.32 13.97
C ARG A 58 3.31 8.53 13.33
N HIS A 59 4.55 8.73 13.79
CA HIS A 59 5.76 8.03 13.32
C HIS A 59 5.86 7.96 11.78
N PRO A 60 5.89 9.10 11.07
CA PRO A 60 5.72 9.11 9.62
C PRO A 60 6.87 8.40 8.87
N ARG A 61 8.08 8.35 9.46
CA ARG A 61 9.19 7.54 8.93
C ARG A 61 8.91 6.04 8.98
N ALA A 62 8.34 5.54 10.08
CA ALA A 62 7.99 4.12 10.19
C ALA A 62 6.86 3.75 9.21
N ALA A 63 5.89 4.66 9.01
CA ALA A 63 4.87 4.49 7.98
C ALA A 63 5.49 4.47 6.57
N ALA A 64 6.46 5.34 6.26
CA ALA A 64 7.15 5.33 4.97
C ALA A 64 7.98 4.05 4.74
N VAL A 65 8.68 3.54 5.77
CA VAL A 65 9.39 2.26 5.71
C VAL A 65 8.41 1.12 5.43
N THR A 66 7.29 1.07 6.15
CA THR A 66 6.27 0.02 5.98
C THR A 66 5.69 0.04 4.57
N GLN A 67 5.36 1.23 4.04
CA GLN A 67 4.92 1.39 2.65
C GLN A 67 5.97 0.92 1.64
N THR A 68 7.25 1.22 1.91
CA THR A 68 8.37 0.78 1.06
C THR A 68 8.44 -0.74 1.01
N VAL A 69 8.43 -1.40 2.17
CA VAL A 69 8.50 -2.86 2.27
C VAL A 69 7.32 -3.51 1.55
N LEU A 70 6.09 -3.03 1.79
CA LEU A 70 4.89 -3.56 1.16
C LEU A 70 4.90 -3.39 -0.36
N LEU A 71 5.22 -2.19 -0.86
CA LEU A 71 5.28 -1.96 -2.31
C LEU A 71 6.36 -2.79 -2.99
N VAL A 72 7.53 -2.95 -2.36
CA VAL A 72 8.58 -3.83 -2.91
C VAL A 72 8.10 -5.28 -2.94
N ALA A 73 7.48 -5.76 -1.86
CA ALA A 73 6.96 -7.12 -1.79
C ALA A 73 5.85 -7.38 -2.84
N PHE A 74 4.90 -6.46 -2.99
CA PHE A 74 3.82 -6.60 -3.97
C PHE A 74 4.30 -6.47 -5.41
N ASN A 75 5.19 -5.53 -5.70
CA ASN A 75 5.78 -5.42 -7.04
C ASN A 75 6.58 -6.67 -7.40
N ALA A 76 7.41 -7.17 -6.48
CA ALA A 76 8.18 -8.39 -6.70
C ALA A 76 7.26 -9.60 -6.89
N GLY A 77 6.27 -9.78 -6.01
CA GLY A 77 5.29 -10.87 -6.12
C GLY A 77 4.49 -10.81 -7.42
N GLY A 78 3.98 -9.62 -7.79
CA GLY A 78 3.24 -9.43 -9.02
C GLY A 78 4.07 -9.72 -10.27
N LEU A 79 5.33 -9.27 -10.31
CA LEU A 79 6.22 -9.54 -11.45
C LEU A 79 6.67 -11.01 -11.54
N LEU A 80 6.89 -11.68 -10.40
CA LEU A 80 7.34 -13.07 -10.37
C LEU A 80 6.20 -14.07 -10.66
N PHE A 81 4.98 -13.79 -10.20
CA PHE A 81 3.89 -14.77 -10.19
C PHE A 81 2.68 -14.41 -11.03
N ALA A 82 2.48 -13.13 -11.35
CA ALA A 82 1.30 -12.66 -12.06
C ALA A 82 1.63 -11.68 -13.20
N GLY A 83 2.86 -11.76 -13.75
CA GLY A 83 3.35 -10.83 -14.76
C GLY A 83 2.47 -10.78 -16.01
N GLU A 84 1.83 -11.90 -16.37
CA GLU A 84 0.88 -12.00 -17.49
C GLU A 84 -0.41 -11.20 -17.30
N HIS A 85 -0.78 -10.90 -16.05
CA HIS A 85 -1.93 -10.05 -15.71
C HIS A 85 -1.58 -8.55 -15.68
N ILE A 86 -0.29 -8.21 -15.74
CA ILE A 86 0.19 -6.83 -15.66
C ILE A 86 0.36 -6.29 -17.09
N THR A 87 -0.65 -5.60 -17.59
CA THR A 87 -0.65 -5.04 -18.95
C THR A 87 0.51 -4.06 -19.20
N GLU A 88 0.91 -3.29 -18.20
CA GLU A 88 1.95 -2.26 -18.34
C GLU A 88 2.84 -2.16 -17.07
N PRO A 89 3.85 -3.03 -16.94
CA PRO A 89 4.69 -3.10 -15.74
C PRO A 89 5.45 -1.80 -15.46
N GLY A 90 5.90 -1.10 -16.50
CA GLY A 90 6.62 0.17 -16.36
C GLY A 90 5.77 1.28 -15.74
N ARG A 91 4.49 1.35 -16.13
CA ARG A 91 3.53 2.31 -15.56
C ARG A 91 3.23 2.00 -14.09
N MET A 92 3.09 0.72 -13.76
CA MET A 92 2.90 0.26 -12.37
C MET A 92 4.09 0.66 -11.49
N LEU A 93 5.32 0.35 -11.92
CA LEU A 93 6.53 0.67 -11.16
C LEU A 93 6.72 2.18 -11.00
N THR A 94 6.42 2.97 -12.04
CA THR A 94 6.50 4.44 -11.98
C THR A 94 5.51 5.01 -10.97
N ALA A 95 4.26 4.54 -10.98
CA ALA A 95 3.25 4.97 -10.01
C ALA A 95 3.65 4.63 -8.57
N ASN A 96 4.18 3.42 -8.35
CA ASN A 96 4.63 2.98 -7.03
C ASN A 96 5.87 3.77 -6.55
N ALA A 97 6.81 4.08 -7.44
CA ALA A 97 7.94 4.94 -7.13
C ALA A 97 7.49 6.37 -6.75
N ALA A 98 6.53 6.95 -7.47
CA ALA A 98 5.96 8.25 -7.14
C ALA A 98 5.26 8.23 -5.77
N LEU A 99 4.52 7.17 -5.44
CA LEU A 99 3.89 7.02 -4.13
C LEU A 99 4.92 6.98 -3.01
N LEU A 100 6.02 6.22 -3.19
CA LEU A 100 7.11 6.17 -2.20
C LEU A 100 7.82 7.51 -2.05
N ALA A 101 8.07 8.22 -3.15
CA ALA A 101 8.65 9.56 -3.09
C ALA A 101 7.78 10.50 -2.25
N LEU A 102 6.46 10.49 -2.48
CA LEU A 102 5.50 11.27 -1.69
C LEU A 102 5.48 10.85 -0.21
N ALA A 103 5.51 9.54 0.07
CA ALA A 103 5.55 9.03 1.45
C ALA A 103 6.80 9.52 2.20
N TRP A 104 7.97 9.46 1.56
CA TRP A 104 9.23 9.91 2.15
C TRP A 104 9.33 11.43 2.27
N LEU A 105 8.78 12.19 1.32
CA LEU A 105 8.66 13.65 1.44
C LEU A 105 7.82 14.04 2.66
N VAL A 106 6.68 13.39 2.86
CA VAL A 106 5.83 13.62 4.05
C VAL A 106 6.55 13.21 5.33
N ALA A 107 7.34 12.13 5.30
CA ALA A 107 8.10 11.67 6.46
C ALA A 107 9.31 12.57 6.83
N GLY A 108 9.85 13.29 5.86
CA GLY A 108 10.95 14.24 6.05
C GLY A 108 10.49 15.66 6.41
N ALA A 109 9.20 15.98 6.23
CA ALA A 109 8.68 17.32 6.47
C ALA A 109 8.84 17.73 7.95
N PRO A 110 9.32 18.95 8.22
CA PRO A 110 9.37 19.49 9.58
C PRO A 110 7.97 19.49 10.22
N ARG A 111 7.87 19.05 11.48
CA ARG A 111 6.62 19.25 12.23
C ARG A 111 6.44 20.75 12.50
N PRO A 112 5.22 21.30 12.31
CA PRO A 112 4.94 22.67 12.71
C PRO A 112 5.36 22.88 14.17
N ALA A 113 6.11 23.94 14.44
CA ALA A 113 6.42 24.32 15.81
C ALA A 113 5.09 24.60 16.53
N THR A 114 4.87 23.93 17.66
CA THR A 114 3.79 24.33 18.59
C THR A 114 4.03 25.79 18.94
N PRO A 115 3.06 26.70 18.73
CA PRO A 115 3.18 28.06 19.22
C PRO A 115 3.47 27.98 20.72
N GLY A 116 4.64 28.45 21.13
CA GLY A 116 4.98 28.51 22.54
C GLY A 116 3.92 29.35 23.24
N VAL A 117 3.25 28.76 24.22
CA VAL A 117 2.50 29.55 25.21
C VAL A 117 3.56 30.36 25.94
N ALA A 118 3.70 31.64 25.56
CA ALA A 118 4.53 32.57 26.29
C ALA A 118 3.97 32.72 27.72
N PRO A 119 4.84 32.75 28.75
CA PRO A 119 4.41 32.94 30.13
C PRO A 119 3.85 34.35 30.38
#